data_AF-A0A2J8AAM3-F1
#
_entry.id   AF-A0A2J8AAM3-F1
#
_cell.length_a   1.000
_cell.length_b   1.000
_cell.length_c   1.000
_cell.angle_alpha   90.00
_cell.angle_beta   90.00
_cell.angle_gamma   90.00
#
_symmetry.space_group_name_H-M   'P 1'
#
loop_
_entity.id
_entity.type
_entity.pdbx_description
1 polymer ?
#
loop_
_entity_poly.entity_id
_entity_poly.type
_entity_poly.pdbx_seq_one_letter_code
_entity_poly.pdbx_strand_id
1 'polypeptide(L)'
;MGLGGGRVFYILWAPGSKGGATPPLAGFAFGGDSGISWISLQTHYTNAGLEEGLVDSSGFRMHTTTALRPYDMGVLVLGSLLFSIPPGNSSFSTGPSLCPK
;
A
#
# COMPACT_ATOMS: atom_id res chain seq x y z
N MET A 1 -0.29 6.87 -6.88
CA MET A 1 0.55 5.65 -6.73
C MET A 1 0.64 4.97 -8.09
N GLY A 2 1.76 5.11 -8.80
CA GLY A 2 1.96 4.48 -10.11
C GLY A 2 2.73 3.18 -9.97
N LEU A 3 2.17 2.07 -10.46
CA LEU A 3 2.81 0.75 -10.53
C LEU A 3 3.49 0.54 -11.89
N GLY A 4 4.32 1.50 -12.30
CA GLY A 4 5.14 1.38 -13.52
C GLY A 4 6.52 0.80 -13.20
N GLY A 5 6.86 -0.33 -13.84
CA GLY A 5 8.20 -0.95 -13.83
C GLY A 5 8.50 -1.79 -12.59
N GLY A 6 8.15 -3.08 -12.59
CA GLY A 6 8.64 -4.11 -11.64
C GLY A 6 8.41 -3.85 -10.14
N ARG A 7 7.66 -2.81 -9.77
CA ARG A 7 7.42 -2.42 -8.38
C ARG A 7 6.19 -3.13 -7.85
N VAL A 8 6.37 -3.92 -6.79
CA VAL A 8 5.29 -4.59 -6.08
C VAL A 8 4.89 -3.77 -4.86
N PHE A 9 3.59 -3.63 -4.65
CA PHE A 9 3.04 -3.00 -3.45
C PHE A 9 2.77 -4.08 -2.39
N TYR A 10 3.39 -3.93 -1.21
CA TYR A 10 3.33 -4.94 -0.14
C TYR A 10 2.36 -4.59 0.98
N ILE A 11 2.52 -3.41 1.57
CA ILE A 11 1.81 -3.03 2.78
C ILE A 11 1.41 -1.55 2.75
N LEU A 12 0.22 -1.28 3.26
CA LEU A 12 -0.31 0.06 3.51
C LEU A 12 -0.65 0.19 5.00
N TRP A 13 -0.41 1.36 5.55
CA TRP A 13 -1.04 1.79 6.79
C TRP A 13 -1.68 3.15 6.56
N ALA A 14 -2.83 3.36 7.20
CA ALA A 14 -3.55 4.63 7.22
C ALA A 14 -4.06 4.89 8.65
N PRO A 15 -4.27 6.15 9.04
CA PRO A 15 -4.83 6.49 10.36
C PRO A 15 -6.09 5.68 10.68
N GLY A 16 -6.15 5.12 11.89
CA GLY A 16 -7.23 4.23 12.32
C GLY A 16 -7.01 2.74 12.03
N SER A 17 -6.01 2.38 11.20
CA SER A 17 -5.62 0.99 11.01
C SER A 17 -4.87 0.44 12.23
N LYS A 18 -5.18 -0.80 12.62
CA LYS A 18 -4.46 -1.55 13.67
C LYS A 18 -3.23 -2.30 13.16
N GLY A 19 -2.91 -2.16 11.87
CA GLY A 19 -1.97 -3.03 11.18
C GLY A 19 -2.60 -4.39 10.85
N GLY A 20 -1.98 -5.12 9.92
CA GLY A 20 -2.45 -6.42 9.45
C GLY A 20 -1.41 -7.52 9.70
N ALA A 21 -1.87 -8.70 10.13
CA ALA A 21 -1.07 -9.91 10.15
C ALA A 21 -1.33 -10.74 8.89
N THR A 22 -0.27 -11.33 8.32
CA THR A 22 -0.41 -12.31 7.24
C THR A 22 -1.04 -13.60 7.78
N PRO A 23 -1.96 -14.27 7.06
CA PRO A 23 -2.53 -15.54 7.48
C PRO A 23 -1.44 -16.62 7.57
N PRO A 24 -1.59 -17.68 8.40
CA PRO A 24 -0.55 -18.70 8.61
C PRO A 24 -0.04 -19.38 7.32
N LEU A 25 -0.89 -19.57 6.32
CA LEU A 25 -0.56 -20.30 5.09
C LEU A 25 0.02 -19.42 3.96
N ALA A 26 0.06 -18.10 4.12
CA ALA A 26 0.55 -17.22 3.06
C ALA A 26 1.48 -16.11 3.59
N GLY A 27 2.40 -15.66 2.74
CA GLY A 27 3.32 -14.58 3.06
C GLY A 27 3.75 -13.82 1.81
N PHE A 28 4.32 -12.64 2.00
CA PHE A 28 4.91 -11.87 0.92
C PHE A 28 6.33 -12.36 0.65
N ALA A 29 6.59 -12.89 -0.54
CA ALA A 29 7.93 -13.25 -0.97
C ALA A 29 8.75 -12.00 -1.36
N PHE A 30 9.99 -11.93 -0.91
CA PHE A 30 11.00 -10.94 -1.30
C PHE A 30 12.41 -11.50 -1.05
N GLY A 31 13.43 -10.93 -1.69
CA GLY A 31 14.80 -11.45 -1.67
C GLY A 31 14.99 -12.75 -2.46
N GLY A 32 16.21 -13.31 -2.44
CA GLY A 32 16.54 -14.55 -3.14
C GLY A 32 16.12 -14.52 -4.62
N ASP A 33 15.48 -15.60 -5.08
CA ASP A 33 15.05 -15.76 -6.47
C ASP A 33 13.77 -14.97 -6.82
N SER A 34 13.18 -14.22 -5.87
CA SER A 34 11.99 -13.38 -6.15
C SER A 34 12.29 -12.17 -7.05
N GLY A 35 13.57 -11.84 -7.25
CA GLY A 35 14.01 -10.66 -7.98
C GLY A 35 13.84 -9.34 -7.23
N ILE A 36 13.35 -9.35 -5.98
CA ILE A 36 13.08 -8.16 -5.18
C ILE A 36 14.20 -7.96 -4.16
N SER A 37 15.10 -7.01 -4.46
CA SER A 37 16.30 -6.75 -3.65
C SER A 37 16.17 -5.54 -2.71
N TRP A 38 15.18 -4.68 -2.95
CA TRP A 38 15.01 -3.42 -2.23
C TRP A 38 13.56 -3.21 -1.85
N ILE A 39 13.34 -2.59 -0.69
CA ILE A 39 12.03 -2.15 -0.22
C ILE A 39 12.05 -0.63 -0.19
N SER A 40 11.04 -0.02 -0.82
CA SER A 40 10.83 1.43 -0.75
C SER A 40 9.79 1.75 0.31
N LEU A 41 10.14 2.61 1.26
CA LEU A 41 9.20 3.22 2.20
C LEU A 41 8.69 4.55 1.62
N GLN A 42 7.37 4.74 1.62
CA GLN A 42 6.74 6.02 1.29
C GLN A 42 5.88 6.46 2.47
N THR A 43 6.20 7.63 3.02
CA THR A 43 5.45 8.25 4.13
C THR A 43 4.74 9.51 3.64
N HIS A 44 3.47 9.66 4.00
CA HIS A 44 2.67 10.85 3.67
C HIS A 44 2.50 11.71 4.93
N TYR A 45 3.06 12.92 4.92
CA TYR A 45 2.93 13.87 6.01
C TYR A 45 1.88 14.92 5.69
N THR A 46 1.01 15.21 6.67
CA THR A 46 0.12 16.38 6.64
C THR A 46 0.64 17.40 7.64
N ASN A 47 1.22 18.51 7.16
CA ASN A 47 1.78 19.58 8.00
C ASN A 47 0.96 20.88 7.86
N ALA A 48 -0.28 20.89 8.36
CA ALA A 48 -1.15 22.06 8.27
C ALA A 48 -0.66 23.25 9.13
N GLY A 49 0.11 22.98 10.19
CA GLY A 49 0.69 23.99 11.08
C GLY A 49 1.96 24.65 10.56
N LEU A 50 2.51 24.17 9.43
CA LEU A 50 3.79 24.63 8.87
C LEU A 50 4.96 24.53 9.87
N GLU A 51 4.94 23.50 10.70
CA GLU A 51 5.98 23.27 11.70
C GLU A 51 7.32 22.96 11.01
N GLU A 52 8.40 23.53 11.54
CA GLU A 52 9.75 23.38 11.02
C GLU A 52 10.65 22.65 12.02
N GLY A 53 11.77 22.10 11.54
CA GLY A 53 12.78 21.46 12.39
C GLY A 53 12.36 20.12 13.01
N LEU A 54 11.20 19.57 12.64
CA LEU A 54 10.74 18.27 13.11
C LEU A 54 11.56 17.14 12.48
N VAL A 55 12.06 16.24 13.32
CA VAL A 55 12.71 14.99 12.90
C VAL A 55 11.75 13.85 13.17
N ASP A 56 11.40 13.12 12.12
CA ASP A 56 10.56 11.92 12.21
C ASP A 56 11.37 10.65 11.95
N SER A 57 11.01 9.58 12.64
CA SER A 57 11.57 8.24 12.46
C SER A 57 10.46 7.19 12.29
N SER A 58 9.35 7.56 11.67
CA SER A 58 8.22 6.69 11.42
C SER A 58 8.55 5.66 10.34
N GLY A 59 7.88 4.51 10.40
CA GLY A 59 8.06 3.44 9.44
C GLY A 59 7.29 2.18 9.80
N PHE A 60 7.74 1.05 9.26
CA PHE A 60 7.16 -0.27 9.51
C PHE A 60 8.16 -1.18 10.22
N ARG A 61 7.65 -2.04 11.10
CA ARG A 61 8.38 -3.22 11.58
C ARG A 61 7.95 -4.44 10.77
N MET A 62 8.89 -5.09 10.11
CA MET A 62 8.63 -6.30 9.34
C MET A 62 9.09 -7.53 10.13
N HIS A 63 8.21 -8.52 10.25
CA HIS A 63 8.53 -9.83 10.82
C HIS A 63 8.64 -10.84 9.68
N THR A 64 9.80 -11.47 9.55
CA THR A 64 10.16 -12.26 8.37
C THR A 64 10.60 -13.67 8.77
N THR A 65 10.61 -14.58 7.81
CA THR A 65 11.11 -15.95 7.97
C THR A 65 11.77 -16.39 6.68
N THR A 66 12.76 -17.28 6.77
CA THR A 66 13.39 -17.91 5.61
C THR A 66 12.63 -19.13 5.12
N ALA A 67 11.70 -19.68 5.93
CA ALA A 67 10.85 -20.79 5.54
C ALA A 67 9.67 -20.29 4.68
N LEU A 68 9.64 -20.72 3.41
CA LEU A 68 8.55 -20.37 2.49
C LEU A 68 7.22 -20.95 2.97
N ARG A 69 6.17 -20.16 2.82
CA ARG A 69 4.79 -20.60 3.08
C ARG A 69 4.20 -21.25 1.81
N PRO A 70 3.14 -22.07 1.95
CA PRO A 70 2.53 -22.73 0.79
C PRO A 70 1.99 -21.79 -0.29
N TYR A 71 1.63 -20.56 0.06
CA TYR A 71 1.05 -19.58 -0.86
C TYR A 71 1.73 -18.21 -0.79
N ASP A 72 1.88 -17.57 -1.94
CA ASP A 72 2.33 -16.19 -2.03
C ASP A 72 1.16 -15.21 -1.85
N MET A 73 1.39 -14.18 -1.05
CA MET A 73 0.47 -13.05 -0.93
C MET A 73 0.71 -12.03 -2.04
N GLY A 74 -0.38 -11.49 -2.57
CA GLY A 74 -0.38 -10.34 -3.46
C GLY A 74 -1.35 -9.26 -2.98
N VAL A 75 -1.18 -8.04 -3.49
CA VAL A 75 -2.13 -6.95 -3.29
C VAL A 75 -2.79 -6.59 -4.61
N LEU A 76 -4.12 -6.62 -4.64
CA LEU A 76 -4.92 -6.10 -5.75
C LEU A 76 -5.42 -4.70 -5.38
N VAL A 77 -5.02 -3.70 -6.17
CA VAL A 77 -5.50 -2.32 -6.01
C VAL A 77 -6.56 -2.07 -7.07
N LEU A 78 -7.77 -1.73 -6.64
CA LEU A 78 -8.90 -1.41 -7.50
C LEU A 78 -9.29 0.05 -7.31
N GLY A 79 -9.58 0.73 -8.41
CA GLY A 79 -10.02 2.13 -8.38
C GLY A 79 -9.79 2.82 -9.72
N SER A 80 -10.20 4.09 -9.78
CA SER A 80 -9.92 4.98 -10.90
C SER A 80 -9.01 6.11 -10.44
N LEU A 81 -7.99 6.43 -11.24
CA LEU A 81 -7.23 7.68 -11.08
C LEU A 81 -7.92 8.86 -11.79
N LEU A 82 -8.96 8.57 -12.58
CA LEU A 82 -9.75 9.54 -13.33
C LEU A 82 -11.15 9.58 -12.72
N PHE A 83 -11.36 10.49 -11.79
CA PHE A 83 -12.67 10.79 -11.23
C PHE A 83 -12.83 12.30 -11.04
N SER A 84 -14.07 12.77 -11.09
CA SER A 84 -14.43 14.15 -10.79
C SER A 84 -15.70 14.15 -9.96
N ILE A 85 -15.70 14.93 -8.89
CA ILE A 85 -16.86 15.11 -8.00
C ILE A 85 -17.39 16.52 -8.26
N PRO A 86 -18.57 16.68 -8.87
CA PRO A 86 -19.08 18.02 -9.18
C PRO A 86 -19.44 18.78 -7.89
N PRO A 87 -19.11 20.08 -7.78
CA PRO A 87 -19.35 20.86 -6.58
C PRO A 87 -20.86 21.01 -6.29
N GLY A 88 -21.21 21.14 -5.00
CA GLY A 88 -22.60 21.40 -4.57
C GLY A 88 -23.53 20.19 -4.52
N ASN A 89 -23.06 19.00 -4.88
CA ASN A 89 -23.85 17.78 -4.75
C ASN A 89 -23.84 17.27 -3.30
N SER A 90 -25.02 17.00 -2.72
CA SER A 90 -25.14 16.39 -1.39
C SER A 90 -24.76 14.91 -1.38
N SER A 91 -24.75 14.26 -2.54
CA SER A 91 -24.30 12.89 -2.75
C SER A 91 -23.89 12.68 -4.22
N PHE A 92 -22.81 11.94 -4.45
CA PHE A 92 -22.33 11.59 -5.79
C PHE A 92 -21.65 10.22 -5.76
N SER A 93 -21.93 9.39 -6.75
CA SER A 93 -21.31 8.08 -6.94
C SER A 93 -20.53 8.05 -8.25
N THR A 94 -19.25 7.67 -8.17
CA THR A 94 -18.45 7.40 -9.37
C THR A 94 -18.89 6.09 -10.03
N GLY A 95 -18.69 5.95 -11.34
CA GLY A 95 -18.87 4.67 -12.02
C GLY A 95 -17.96 3.56 -11.43
N PRO A 96 -18.32 2.28 -11.59
CA PRO A 96 -17.56 1.17 -11.02
C PRO A 96 -16.18 1.05 -11.67
N SER A 97 -15.16 0.78 -10.85
CA SER A 97 -13.86 0.32 -11.36
C SER A 97 -13.95 -1.18 -11.63
N LEU A 98 -13.95 -1.55 -12.92
CA LEU A 98 -14.11 -2.94 -13.36
C LEU A 98 -12.76 -3.51 -13.78
N CYS A 99 -12.42 -4.69 -13.28
CA CYS A 99 -11.41 -5.55 -13.90
C CYS A 99 -12.08 -6.32 -15.05
N PRO A 100 -11.62 -6.15 -16.30
CA PRO A 100 -12.09 -6.98 -17.41
C PRO A 100 -11.86 -8.46 -17.13
N LYS A 101 -12.69 -9.31 -17.74
CA LYS A 101 -12.48 -10.76 -17.77
C LYS A 101 -11.34 -11.14 -18.69
#